data_AF-A0A6F8T0N4-F1
#
_entry.id   AF-A0A6F8T0N4-F1
#
_cell.length_a   1.000
_cell.length_b   1.000
_cell.length_c   1.000
_cell.angle_alpha   90.00
_cell.angle_beta   90.00
_cell.angle_gamma   90.00
#
_symmetry.space_group_name_H-M   'P 1'
#
loop_
_entity.id
_entity.type
_entity.pdbx_description
1 polymer ?
#
loop_
_entity_poly.entity_id
_entity_poly.type
_entity_poly.pdbx_seq_one_letter_code
_entity_poly.pdbx_strand_id
1 'polypeptide(L)'
;MPGFFSNINSTWNGYHPLRTRFADAVPVPQESYFHPIKSISDMATLAIRPIEKPLWLAFNTLGFLIKTILNLAISVVLAPCALVLALVAPNSDLRRATCNAFKLAAAETVVSVGMGVIALFSAVMALVFNPLHVVTRAAATVVDSINSTMESCCGLTTARL
;
A
#
# COMPACT_ATOMS: atom_id res chain seq x y z
N MET A 1 -1.25 -31.85 -8.06
CA MET A 1 -1.03 -30.46 -8.53
C MET A 1 -1.93 -29.53 -7.72
N PRO A 2 -1.42 -28.40 -7.19
CA PRO A 2 -2.26 -27.43 -6.50
C PRO A 2 -3.31 -26.87 -7.48
N GLY A 3 -4.53 -26.68 -6.99
CA GLY A 3 -5.61 -26.05 -7.75
C GLY A 3 -5.42 -24.54 -7.89
N PHE A 4 -6.26 -23.92 -8.71
CA PHE A 4 -6.25 -22.47 -8.95
C PHE A 4 -6.34 -21.65 -7.64
N PHE A 5 -7.30 -21.98 -6.76
CA PHE A 5 -7.47 -21.28 -5.49
C PHE A 5 -6.32 -21.51 -4.49
N SER A 6 -5.66 -22.68 -4.53
CA SER A 6 -4.47 -22.88 -3.69
C SER A 6 -3.28 -22.04 -4.18
N ASN A 7 -3.15 -21.82 -5.50
CA ASN A 7 -2.15 -20.92 -6.05
C ASN A 7 -2.45 -19.45 -5.69
N ILE A 8 -3.72 -19.04 -5.72
CA ILE A 8 -4.11 -17.70 -5.22
C ILE A 8 -3.67 -17.55 -3.76
N ASN A 9 -4.02 -18.51 -2.90
CA ASN A 9 -3.69 -18.44 -1.48
C ASN A 9 -2.17 -18.41 -1.23
N SER A 10 -1.39 -19.24 -1.92
CA SER A 10 0.08 -19.23 -1.76
C SER A 10 0.69 -17.91 -2.21
N THR A 11 0.27 -17.40 -3.37
CA THR A 11 0.78 -16.14 -3.92
C THR A 11 0.37 -14.95 -3.04
N TRP A 12 -0.87 -14.94 -2.54
CA TRP A 12 -1.36 -13.94 -1.60
C TRP A 12 -0.60 -13.92 -0.27
N ASN A 13 -0.25 -15.11 0.26
CA ASN A 13 0.54 -15.22 1.48
C ASN A 13 2.01 -14.82 1.24
N GLY A 14 2.55 -15.05 0.05
CA GLY A 14 3.88 -14.54 -0.34
C GLY A 14 3.99 -13.01 -0.24
N TYR A 15 2.89 -12.29 -0.46
CA TYR A 15 2.85 -10.83 -0.33
C TYR A 15 2.57 -10.32 1.09
N HIS A 16 2.51 -11.19 2.11
CA HIS A 16 2.22 -10.79 3.50
C HIS A 16 3.14 -9.66 4.03
N PRO A 17 4.48 -9.69 3.85
CA PRO A 17 5.36 -8.62 4.34
C PRO A 17 5.12 -7.27 3.66
N LEU A 18 4.59 -7.28 2.43
CA LEU A 18 4.27 -6.07 1.71
C LEU A 18 2.91 -5.51 2.14
N ARG A 19 1.93 -6.40 2.39
CA ARG A 19 0.62 -6.03 2.92
C ARG A 19 0.71 -5.39 4.30
N THR A 20 1.57 -5.90 5.18
CA THR A 20 1.80 -5.29 6.50
C THR A 20 2.40 -3.89 6.36
N ARG A 21 3.39 -3.69 5.47
CA ARG A 21 3.95 -2.36 5.20
C ARG A 21 2.92 -1.38 4.61
N PHE A 22 2.01 -1.84 3.76
CA PHE A 22 0.91 -1.00 3.27
C PHE A 22 -0.04 -0.62 4.39
N ALA A 23 -0.38 -1.55 5.29
CA ALA A 23 -1.19 -1.25 6.47
C ALA A 23 -0.49 -0.25 7.41
N ASP A 24 0.81 -0.40 7.68
CA ASP A 24 1.61 0.52 8.51
C ASP A 24 1.81 1.90 7.87
N ALA A 25 1.63 2.01 6.56
CA ALA A 25 1.72 3.27 5.84
C ALA A 25 0.43 4.08 5.92
N VAL A 26 -0.73 3.43 6.14
CA VAL A 26 -2.00 4.11 6.39
C VAL A 26 -1.98 4.69 7.80
N PRO A 27 -1.95 6.02 7.95
CA PRO A 27 -1.94 6.63 9.27
C PRO A 27 -3.33 6.46 9.88
N VAL A 28 -3.42 5.71 10.99
CA VAL A 28 -4.65 5.65 11.78
C VAL A 28 -4.67 6.88 12.70
N PRO A 29 -5.79 7.61 12.85
CA PRO A 29 -5.91 8.68 13.82
C PRO A 29 -5.62 8.13 15.23
N GLN A 30 -4.65 8.71 15.92
CA GLN A 30 -4.24 8.29 17.26
C GLN A 30 -4.14 9.52 18.16
N GLU A 31 -4.26 9.33 19.47
CA GLU A 31 -4.17 10.40 20.47
C GLU A 31 -2.88 11.23 20.35
N SER A 32 -1.79 10.58 19.90
CA SER A 32 -0.50 11.20 19.60
C SER A 32 -0.53 12.33 18.56
N TYR A 33 -1.61 12.46 17.78
CA TYR A 33 -1.83 13.52 16.79
C TYR A 33 -2.08 14.88 17.45
N PHE A 34 -2.50 14.88 18.71
CA PHE A 34 -2.75 16.09 19.48
C PHE A 34 -1.59 16.44 20.41
N HIS A 35 -0.48 15.70 20.36
CA HIS A 35 0.70 16.05 21.14
C HIS A 35 1.51 17.16 20.46
N PRO A 36 1.91 18.20 21.22
CA PRO A 36 2.73 19.29 20.69
C PRO A 36 4.10 18.79 20.20
N ILE A 37 4.71 19.55 19.31
CA ILE A 37 6.04 19.29 18.75
C ILE A 37 7.07 19.92 19.71
N LYS A 38 7.86 19.08 20.39
CA LYS A 38 8.83 19.54 21.40
C LYS A 38 10.29 19.56 20.90
N SER A 39 10.57 19.05 19.71
CA SER A 39 11.93 18.95 19.16
C SER A 39 11.98 19.24 17.65
N ILE A 40 13.14 19.71 17.18
CA ILE A 40 13.40 19.95 15.75
C ILE A 40 13.41 18.63 14.97
N SER A 41 13.87 17.54 15.59
CA SER A 41 13.83 16.20 15.01
C SER A 41 12.41 15.69 14.77
N ASP A 42 11.48 16.01 15.68
CA ASP A 42 10.06 15.68 15.52
C ASP A 42 9.45 16.42 14.34
N MET A 43 9.78 17.70 14.18
CA MET A 43 9.31 18.54 13.08
C MET A 43 9.85 18.06 11.73
N ALA A 44 11.15 17.75 11.65
CA ALA A 44 11.77 17.19 10.45
C ALA A 44 11.13 15.85 10.06
N THR A 45 10.91 14.96 11.03
CA THR A 45 10.25 13.67 10.81
C THR A 45 8.79 13.85 10.35
N LEU A 46 8.08 14.82 10.91
CA LEU A 46 6.72 15.16 10.51
C LEU A 46 6.64 15.77 9.11
N ALA A 47 7.63 16.56 8.69
CA ALA A 47 7.67 17.19 7.37
C ALA A 47 8.04 16.20 6.26
N ILE A 48 8.88 15.20 6.56
CA ILE A 48 9.36 14.22 5.58
C ILE A 48 8.36 13.08 5.35
N ARG A 49 7.66 12.62 6.40
CA ARG A 49 6.68 11.52 6.32
C ARG A 49 5.57 11.67 5.26
N PRO A 50 4.97 12.86 5.05
CA PRO A 50 3.95 13.09 4.02
C PRO A 50 4.49 12.94 2.59
N ILE A 51 5.81 12.94 2.39
CA ILE A 51 6.44 12.82 1.09
C ILE A 51 6.98 11.40 0.90
N GLU A 52 7.76 10.90 1.86
CA GLU A 52 8.45 9.62 1.76
C GLU A 52 7.48 8.44 1.66
N LYS A 53 6.45 8.38 2.53
CA LYS A 53 5.52 7.26 2.56
C LYS A 53 4.67 7.12 1.30
N PRO A 54 3.98 8.16 0.79
CA PRO A 54 3.22 8.03 -0.44
C PRO A 54 4.09 7.79 -1.67
N LEU A 55 5.33 8.32 -1.72
CA LEU A 55 6.26 8.07 -2.82
C LEU A 55 6.71 6.61 -2.85
N TRP A 56 7.09 6.05 -1.69
CA TRP A 56 7.45 4.63 -1.57
C TRP A 56 6.28 3.73 -1.93
N LEU A 57 5.06 4.08 -1.50
CA LEU A 57 3.86 3.37 -1.90
C LEU A 57 3.67 3.40 -3.41
N ALA A 58 3.63 4.58 -4.01
CA ALA A 58 3.40 4.78 -5.43
C ALA A 58 4.37 3.99 -6.32
N PHE A 59 5.66 3.95 -5.96
CA PHE A 59 6.67 3.19 -6.69
C PHE A 59 6.40 1.67 -6.66
N ASN A 60 5.99 1.15 -5.50
CA ASN A 60 5.64 -0.26 -5.36
C ASN A 60 4.32 -0.59 -6.08
N THR A 61 3.33 0.31 -6.07
CA THR A 61 2.07 0.15 -6.82
C THR A 61 2.31 0.06 -8.33
N LEU A 62 3.20 0.91 -8.85
CA LEU A 62 3.61 0.92 -10.25
C LEU A 62 4.23 -0.42 -10.68
N GLY A 63 5.06 -1.03 -9.81
CA GLY A 63 5.62 -2.36 -10.04
C GLY A 63 4.55 -3.44 -10.20
N PHE A 64 3.50 -3.43 -9.37
CA PHE A 64 2.36 -4.35 -9.51
C PHE A 64 1.58 -4.13 -10.80
N LEU A 65 1.33 -2.87 -11.16
CA LEU A 65 0.62 -2.54 -12.41
C LEU A 65 1.40 -3.02 -13.63
N ILE A 66 2.71 -2.75 -13.69
CA ILE A 66 3.59 -3.20 -14.77
C ILE A 66 3.61 -4.73 -14.86
N LYS A 67 3.77 -5.43 -13.71
CA LYS A 67 3.75 -6.90 -13.68
C LYS A 67 2.42 -7.47 -14.19
N THR A 68 1.31 -6.83 -13.84
CA THR A 68 -0.03 -7.24 -14.29
C THR A 68 -0.18 -7.04 -15.80
N ILE A 69 0.26 -5.89 -16.34
CA ILE A 69 0.23 -5.59 -17.78
C ILE A 69 1.11 -6.58 -18.55
N LEU A 70 2.30 -6.91 -18.02
CA LEU A 70 3.20 -7.88 -18.64
C LEU A 70 2.56 -9.27 -18.69
N ASN A 71 2.00 -9.74 -17.57
CA ASN A 71 1.30 -11.03 -17.52
C ASN A 71 0.08 -11.07 -18.44
N LEU A 72 -0.65 -9.97 -18.59
CA LEU A 72 -1.76 -9.84 -19.53
C LEU A 72 -1.27 -9.95 -20.98
N ALA A 73 -0.23 -9.19 -21.35
CA ALA A 73 0.34 -9.20 -22.70
C ALA A 73 0.88 -10.59 -23.08
N ILE A 74 1.62 -11.23 -22.17
CA ILE A 74 2.09 -12.61 -22.32
C ILE A 74 0.92 -13.57 -22.51
N SER A 75 -0.13 -13.45 -21.69
CA SER A 75 -1.33 -14.30 -21.80
C SER A 75 -2.06 -14.13 -23.13
N VAL A 76 -2.16 -12.91 -23.67
CA VAL A 76 -2.77 -12.63 -24.97
C VAL A 76 -1.96 -13.24 -26.12
N VAL A 77 -0.63 -13.16 -26.06
CA VAL A 77 0.26 -13.74 -27.08
C VAL A 77 0.25 -15.27 -27.03
N LEU A 78 0.19 -15.88 -25.85
CA LEU A 78 0.18 -17.33 -25.68
C LEU A 78 -1.20 -17.98 -25.91
N ALA A 79 -2.29 -17.20 -25.88
CA ALA A 79 -3.65 -17.71 -26.07
C ALA A 79 -3.87 -18.39 -27.43
N PRO A 80 -3.48 -17.81 -28.58
CA PRO A 80 -3.61 -18.47 -29.87
C PRO A 80 -2.77 -19.75 -29.97
N CYS A 81 -1.55 -19.76 -29.42
CA CYS A 81 -0.72 -20.98 -29.37
C CYS A 81 -1.36 -22.10 -28.55
N ALA A 82 -1.97 -21.76 -27.41
CA ALA A 82 -2.71 -22.71 -26.58
C ALA A 82 -3.97 -23.25 -27.27
N LEU A 83 -4.66 -22.41 -28.05
CA LEU A 83 -5.83 -22.80 -28.86
C LEU A 83 -5.45 -23.79 -29.96
N VAL A 84 -4.35 -23.54 -30.67
CA VAL A 84 -3.82 -24.47 -31.68
C VAL A 84 -3.44 -25.80 -31.05
N LEU A 85 -2.75 -25.79 -29.90
CA LEU A 85 -2.40 -27.01 -29.16
C LEU A 85 -3.63 -27.79 -28.67
N ALA A 86 -4.71 -27.09 -28.29
CA ALA A 86 -5.96 -27.73 -27.87
C ALA A 86 -6.68 -28.46 -29.02
N LEU A 87 -6.57 -27.94 -30.25
CA LEU A 87 -7.18 -28.54 -31.44
C LEU A 87 -6.32 -29.65 -32.06
N VAL A 88 -5.00 -29.45 -32.13
CA VAL A 88 -4.08 -30.35 -32.84
C VAL A 88 -3.59 -31.50 -31.96
N ALA A 89 -3.43 -31.29 -30.65
CA ALA A 89 -2.84 -32.27 -29.75
C ALA A 89 -3.52 -32.27 -28.36
N PRO A 90 -4.81 -32.67 -28.29
CA PRO A 90 -5.64 -32.49 -27.09
C PRO A 90 -5.16 -33.28 -25.86
N ASN A 91 -4.46 -34.40 -26.05
CA ASN A 91 -3.94 -35.23 -24.95
C ASN A 91 -2.45 -35.04 -24.68
N SER A 92 -1.81 -34.06 -25.32
CA SER A 92 -0.37 -33.82 -25.15
C SER A 92 -0.05 -33.27 -23.76
N ASP A 93 1.11 -33.67 -23.23
CA ASP A 93 1.65 -33.11 -21.99
C ASP A 93 1.99 -31.61 -22.15
N LEU A 94 2.30 -31.17 -23.38
CA LEU A 94 2.45 -29.76 -23.71
C LEU A 94 1.16 -28.97 -23.41
N ARG A 95 -0.02 -29.44 -23.87
CA ARG A 95 -1.30 -28.77 -23.58
C ARG A 95 -1.54 -28.65 -22.07
N ARG A 96 -1.26 -29.72 -21.30
CA ARG A 96 -1.42 -29.71 -19.83
C ARG A 96 -0.47 -28.70 -19.18
N ALA A 97 0.79 -28.63 -19.62
CA ALA A 97 1.76 -27.66 -19.14
C ALA A 97 1.33 -26.22 -19.48
N THR A 98 0.89 -25.94 -20.70
CA THR A 98 0.41 -24.62 -21.12
C THR A 98 -0.84 -24.20 -20.34
N CYS A 99 -1.80 -25.11 -20.14
CA CYS A 99 -3.02 -24.82 -19.37
C CYS A 99 -2.71 -24.55 -17.89
N ASN A 100 -1.75 -25.27 -17.31
CA ASN A 100 -1.28 -25.00 -15.95
C ASN A 100 -0.55 -23.67 -15.83
N ALA A 101 0.29 -23.32 -16.82
CA ALA A 101 0.93 -22.01 -16.88
C ALA A 101 -0.10 -20.87 -16.96
N PHE A 102 -1.15 -21.04 -17.77
CA PHE A 102 -2.27 -20.09 -17.83
C PHE A 102 -3.01 -19.96 -16.49
N LYS A 103 -3.30 -21.08 -15.81
CA LYS A 103 -3.94 -21.05 -14.48
C LYS A 103 -3.07 -20.36 -13.45
N LEU A 104 -1.75 -20.59 -13.48
CA LEU A 104 -0.80 -19.92 -12.60
C LEU A 104 -0.75 -18.42 -12.89
N ALA A 105 -0.58 -18.04 -14.15
CA ALA A 105 -0.55 -16.65 -14.59
C ALA A 105 -1.84 -15.90 -14.22
N ALA A 106 -3.00 -16.54 -14.41
CA ALA A 106 -4.30 -15.99 -14.02
C ALA A 106 -4.44 -15.85 -12.49
N ALA A 107 -3.92 -16.80 -11.70
CA ALA A 107 -3.93 -16.67 -10.24
C ALA A 107 -3.02 -15.53 -9.78
N GLU A 108 -1.84 -15.39 -10.38
CA GLU A 108 -0.92 -14.30 -10.08
C GLU A 108 -1.45 -12.93 -10.50
N THR A 109 -2.15 -12.81 -11.63
CA THR A 109 -2.74 -11.54 -12.07
C THR A 109 -3.85 -11.09 -11.13
N VAL A 110 -4.73 -12.00 -10.68
CA VAL A 110 -5.79 -11.67 -9.70
C VAL A 110 -5.17 -11.13 -8.41
N VAL A 111 -4.13 -11.80 -7.89
CA VAL A 111 -3.43 -11.35 -6.68
C VAL A 111 -2.73 -10.00 -6.92
N SER A 112 -2.07 -9.82 -8.06
CA SER A 112 -1.36 -8.59 -8.41
C SER A 112 -2.30 -7.39 -8.55
N VAL A 113 -3.48 -7.59 -9.15
CA VAL A 113 -4.54 -6.56 -9.23
C VAL A 113 -5.05 -6.22 -7.82
N GLY A 114 -5.37 -7.22 -7.00
CA GLY A 114 -5.82 -7.00 -5.62
C GLY A 114 -4.79 -6.23 -4.78
N MET A 115 -3.51 -6.58 -4.91
CA MET A 115 -2.41 -5.85 -4.28
C MET A 115 -2.28 -4.43 -4.81
N GLY A 116 -2.48 -4.21 -6.11
CA GLY A 116 -2.50 -2.89 -6.73
C GLY A 116 -3.59 -1.99 -6.15
N VAL A 117 -4.81 -2.51 -5.97
CA VAL A 117 -5.93 -1.78 -5.35
C VAL A 117 -5.62 -1.42 -3.90
N ILE A 118 -5.09 -2.35 -3.11
CA ILE A 118 -4.70 -2.11 -1.71
C ILE A 118 -3.62 -1.01 -1.64
N ALA A 119 -2.62 -1.08 -2.51
CA ALA A 119 -1.56 -0.09 -2.57
C ALA A 119 -2.08 1.30 -2.97
N LEU A 120 -3.01 1.38 -3.93
CA LEU A 120 -3.66 2.63 -4.34
C LEU A 120 -4.47 3.24 -3.20
N PHE A 121 -5.30 2.44 -2.52
CA PHE A 121 -6.07 2.89 -1.37
C PHE A 121 -5.17 3.37 -0.24
N SER A 122 -4.10 2.62 0.04
CA SER A 122 -3.15 2.99 1.08
C SER A 122 -2.40 4.28 0.75
N ALA A 123 -2.10 4.53 -0.53
CA ALA A 123 -1.47 5.76 -1.00
C ALA A 123 -2.41 6.97 -0.84
N VAL A 124 -3.69 6.82 -1.19
CA VAL A 124 -4.70 7.87 -1.00
C VAL A 124 -4.86 8.20 0.48
N MET A 125 -4.98 7.18 1.34
CA MET A 125 -5.09 7.41 2.79
C MET A 125 -3.83 8.07 3.35
N ALA A 126 -2.64 7.64 2.95
CA ALA A 126 -1.39 8.29 3.35
C ALA A 126 -1.31 9.75 2.88
N LEU A 127 -1.81 10.07 1.68
CA LEU A 127 -1.83 11.42 1.14
C LEU A 127 -2.80 12.34 1.91
N VAL A 128 -3.93 11.81 2.40
CA VAL A 128 -4.93 12.59 3.13
C VAL A 128 -4.57 12.74 4.62
N PHE A 129 -4.19 11.66 5.28
CA PHE A 129 -4.01 11.66 6.75
C PHE A 129 -2.63 12.17 7.20
N ASN A 130 -1.56 12.04 6.41
CA ASN A 130 -0.25 12.56 6.81
C ASN A 130 -0.22 14.10 6.92
N PRO A 131 -0.77 14.88 5.97
CA PRO A 131 -0.88 16.33 6.14
C PRO A 131 -1.77 16.71 7.34
N LEU A 132 -2.85 15.97 7.56
CA LEU A 132 -3.75 16.19 8.68
C LEU A 132 -3.05 16.01 10.03
N HIS A 133 -2.15 15.02 10.12
CA HIS A 133 -1.29 14.81 11.29
C HIS A 133 -0.33 15.98 11.54
N VAL A 134 0.23 16.58 10.48
CA VAL A 134 1.10 17.77 10.61
C VAL A 134 0.30 18.96 11.12
N VAL A 135 -0.89 19.19 10.57
CA VAL A 135 -1.76 20.32 10.96
C VAL A 135 -2.22 20.19 12.42
N THR A 136 -2.65 19.00 12.83
CA THR A 136 -3.13 18.75 14.21
C THR A 136 -2.02 18.92 15.24
N ARG A 137 -0.81 18.40 14.98
CA ARG A 137 0.34 18.61 15.88
C ARG A 137 0.84 20.06 15.88
N ALA A 138 0.78 20.76 14.74
CA ALA A 138 1.09 22.19 14.69
C ALA A 138 0.10 23.01 15.52
N ALA A 139 -1.20 22.71 15.41
CA ALA A 139 -2.24 23.35 16.22
C ALA A 139 -2.04 23.10 17.72
N ALA A 140 -1.76 21.86 18.11
CA ALA A 140 -1.43 21.52 19.50
C ALA A 140 -0.22 22.31 20.03
N THR A 141 0.81 22.48 19.20
CA THR A 141 2.02 23.26 19.56
C THR A 141 1.70 24.74 19.79
N VAL A 142 0.83 25.33 18.96
CA VAL A 142 0.39 26.72 19.12
C VAL A 142 -0.40 26.89 20.41
N VAL A 143 -1.34 25.99 20.70
CA VAL A 143 -2.12 26.04 21.94
C VAL A 143 -1.24 25.85 23.17
N ASP A 144 -0.28 24.92 23.15
CA ASP A 144 0.71 24.74 24.23
C ASP A 144 1.58 25.98 24.44
N SER A 145 1.95 26.68 23.36
CA SER A 145 2.71 27.93 23.43
C SER A 145 1.90 29.09 24.02
N ILE A 146 0.61 29.18 23.68
CA ILE A 146 -0.30 30.19 24.26
C ILE A 146 -0.52 29.90 25.75
N ASN A 147 -0.73 28.63 26.09
CA ASN A 147 -0.98 28.22 27.46
C ASN A 147 0.22 28.48 28.37
N SER A 148 1.43 28.13 27.93
CA SER A 148 2.67 28.41 28.66
C SER A 148 2.94 29.92 28.81
N THR A 149 2.66 30.72 27.79
CA THR A 149 2.80 32.19 27.87
C THR A 149 1.79 32.79 28.84
N MET A 150 0.53 32.34 28.84
CA MET A 150 -0.49 32.80 29.78
C MET A 150 -0.23 32.34 31.21
N GLU A 151 0.29 31.13 31.40
CA GLU A 151 0.70 30.64 32.72
C GLU A 151 1.86 31.48 33.27
N SER A 152 2.86 31.79 32.43
CA SER A 152 4.01 32.60 32.84
C SER A 152 3.67 34.08 33.08
N CYS A 153 2.76 34.67 32.29
CA CYS A 153 2.43 36.10 32.39
C CYS A 153 1.27 36.39 33.34
N CYS A 154 0.28 35.50 33.41
CA CYS A 154 -1.00 35.75 34.09
C CYS A 154 -1.36 34.68 35.15
N GLY A 155 -0.57 33.60 35.29
CA GLY A 155 -0.89 32.50 36.21
C GLY A 155 -2.17 31.74 35.84
N LEU A 156 -2.63 31.86 34.59
CA LEU A 156 -3.89 31.29 34.10
C LEU A 156 -3.61 30.24 33.03
N THR A 157 -4.13 29.03 33.24
CA THR A 157 -4.11 27.94 32.26
C THR A 157 -5.39 28.00 31.43
N THR A 158 -5.31 28.28 30.12
CA THR A 158 -6.48 28.44 29.24
C THR A 158 -6.99 27.15 28.62
N ALA A 159 -6.12 26.16 28.39
CA ALA A 159 -6.52 24.86 27.85
C ALA A 159 -5.60 23.75 28.37
N ARG A 160 -6.18 22.64 28.83
CA ARG A 160 -5.45 21.37 29.03
C ARG A 160 -5.51 20.57 27.73
N LEU A 161 -4.36 20.44 27.08
CA LEU A 161 -4.13 19.47 26.01
C LEU A 161 -3.76 18.11 26.61
#